data_AF-A0A6M1SE91-F1
#
_entry.id   AF-A0A6M1SE91-F1
#
_cell.length_a   1.000
_cell.length_b   1.000
_cell.length_c   1.000
_cell.angle_alpha   90.00
_cell.angle_beta   90.00
_cell.angle_gamma   90.00
#
_symmetry.space_group_name_H-M   'P 1'
#
loop_
_entity.id
_entity.type
_entity.pdbx_description
1 polymer ?
#
loop_
_entity_poly.entity_id
_entity_poly.type
_entity_poly.pdbx_seq_one_letter_code
_entity_poly.pdbx_strand_id
1 'polypeptide(L)'
;MQDLQQALQHRSLWDFALAFYAQPGVEQACLTLQDAADVDVCELLLHGWLYCHGLQARREALADISRERAHWQGQFTEPLRHLRRELKRQAAEDEAIDALRKTIKTAELQAERVNLQRWQQWAQAPEHASQRLEEVVASQQDGSIWLQNRLFLADVDSASLHDSRVRDDIAAALECLASRLDHCKSPR
;
A
#
# COMPACT_ATOMS: atom_id res chain seq x y z
N MET A 1 -2.54 -15.33 -19.96
CA MET A 1 -1.26 -15.14 -19.22
C MET A 1 -0.37 -14.08 -19.88
N GLN A 2 -0.04 -14.21 -21.17
CA GLN A 2 0.72 -13.20 -21.91
C GLN A 2 -0.02 -11.84 -21.93
N ASP A 3 -1.34 -11.87 -22.13
CA ASP A 3 -2.21 -10.67 -22.08
C ASP A 3 -2.25 -10.00 -20.69
N LEU A 4 -2.19 -10.79 -19.61
CA LEU A 4 -2.20 -10.28 -18.23
C LEU A 4 -0.88 -9.58 -17.88
N GLN A 5 0.25 -10.11 -18.34
CA GLN A 5 1.55 -9.46 -18.18
C GLN A 5 1.66 -8.19 -19.02
N GLN A 6 1.07 -8.19 -20.22
CA GLN A 6 1.02 -7.00 -21.06
C GLN A 6 0.14 -5.90 -20.44
N ALA A 7 -0.97 -6.26 -19.78
CA ALA A 7 -1.81 -5.32 -19.05
C ALA A 7 -1.03 -4.54 -17.96
N LEU A 8 -0.19 -5.23 -17.19
CA LEU A 8 0.63 -4.62 -16.13
C LEU A 8 1.78 -3.73 -16.66
N GLN A 9 2.04 -3.70 -17.97
CA GLN A 9 3.11 -2.87 -18.56
C GLN A 9 2.65 -1.45 -18.91
N HIS A 10 1.34 -1.21 -19.03
CA HIS A 10 0.82 0.08 -19.46
C HIS A 10 0.96 1.19 -18.41
N ARG A 11 0.97 0.82 -17.12
CA ARG A 11 1.12 1.77 -16.03
C ARG A 11 1.93 1.16 -14.90
N SER A 12 3.08 1.77 -14.58
CA SER A 12 3.90 1.30 -13.47
C SER A 12 3.17 1.42 -12.13
N LEU A 13 3.54 0.58 -11.17
CA LEU A 13 3.02 0.66 -9.80
C LEU A 13 3.32 2.03 -9.17
N TRP A 14 4.47 2.63 -9.52
CA TRP A 14 4.82 3.97 -9.06
C TRP A 14 3.90 5.05 -9.63
N ASP A 15 3.62 5.04 -10.94
CA ASP A 15 2.73 6.02 -11.57
C ASP A 15 1.26 5.84 -11.13
N PHE A 16 0.89 4.61 -10.79
CA PHE A 16 -0.36 4.34 -10.09
C PHE A 16 -0.35 4.96 -8.70
N ALA A 17 0.67 4.66 -7.88
CA ALA A 17 0.77 5.15 -6.51
C ALA A 17 0.69 6.68 -6.45
N LEU A 18 1.43 7.39 -7.30
CA LEU A 18 1.40 8.86 -7.37
C LEU A 18 -0.01 9.41 -7.65
N ALA A 19 -0.71 8.85 -8.63
CA ALA A 19 -2.04 9.34 -8.95
C ALA A 19 -3.11 8.92 -7.95
N PHE A 20 -2.98 7.73 -7.35
CA PHE A 20 -3.88 7.25 -6.32
C PHE A 20 -3.75 8.12 -5.07
N TYR A 21 -2.52 8.40 -4.64
CA TYR A 21 -2.24 9.33 -3.53
C TYR A 21 -2.76 10.74 -3.77
N ALA A 22 -2.78 11.21 -5.02
CA ALA A 22 -3.31 12.53 -5.37
C ALA A 22 -4.85 12.62 -5.25
N GLN A 23 -5.56 11.49 -5.08
CA GLN A 23 -7.01 11.51 -4.96
C GLN A 23 -7.46 11.99 -3.57
N PRO A 24 -8.60 12.71 -3.47
CA PRO A 24 -9.10 13.21 -2.20
C PRO A 24 -9.35 12.08 -1.18
N GLY A 25 -8.74 12.23 -0.01
CA GLY A 25 -8.89 11.33 1.14
C GLY A 25 -7.89 10.17 1.20
N VAL A 26 -7.19 9.85 0.10
CA VAL A 26 -6.31 8.67 0.04
C VAL A 26 -5.12 8.79 0.99
N GLU A 27 -4.41 9.92 0.98
CA GLU A 27 -3.27 10.13 1.88
C GLU A 27 -3.67 9.94 3.34
N GLN A 28 -4.79 10.53 3.75
CA GLN A 28 -5.30 10.43 5.12
C GLN A 28 -5.71 9.00 5.47
N ALA A 29 -6.39 8.30 4.56
CA ALA A 29 -6.79 6.91 4.77
C ALA A 29 -5.57 5.98 4.91
N CYS A 30 -4.54 6.14 4.07
CA CYS A 30 -3.29 5.38 4.19
C CYS A 30 -2.60 5.64 5.53
N LEU A 31 -2.52 6.91 5.97
CA LEU A 31 -1.94 7.26 7.28
C LEU A 31 -2.73 6.64 8.44
N THR A 32 -4.06 6.68 8.39
CA THR A 32 -4.92 6.05 9.39
C THR A 32 -4.65 4.54 9.48
N LEU A 33 -4.63 3.83 8.34
CA LEU A 33 -4.38 2.39 8.33
C LEU A 33 -2.96 2.04 8.79
N GLN A 34 -1.98 2.86 8.41
CA GLN A 34 -0.60 2.68 8.83
C GLN A 34 -0.44 2.88 10.34
N ASP A 35 -1.03 3.92 10.91
CA ASP A 35 -0.85 4.24 12.34
C ASP A 35 -1.74 3.38 13.25
N ALA A 36 -2.95 3.01 12.81
CA ALA A 36 -3.91 2.26 13.64
C ALA A 36 -3.81 0.74 13.50
N ALA A 37 -3.32 0.24 12.36
CA ALA A 37 -3.33 -1.18 12.03
C ALA A 37 -1.99 -1.69 11.45
N ASP A 38 -0.94 -0.88 11.52
CA ASP A 38 0.42 -1.19 11.03
C ASP A 38 0.46 -1.67 9.57
N VAL A 39 -0.46 -1.17 8.76
CA VAL A 39 -0.55 -1.53 7.34
C VAL A 39 0.66 -1.00 6.57
N ASP A 40 1.37 -1.89 5.87
CA ASP A 40 2.36 -1.48 4.88
C ASP A 40 1.64 -0.87 3.67
N VAL A 41 1.76 0.45 3.54
CA VAL A 41 1.24 1.24 2.42
C VAL A 41 1.75 0.71 1.08
N CYS A 42 3.00 0.24 0.98
CA CYS A 42 3.54 -0.28 -0.27
C CYS A 42 2.80 -1.55 -0.74
N GLU A 43 2.45 -2.44 0.19
CA GLU A 43 1.65 -3.63 -0.09
C GLU A 43 0.21 -3.26 -0.45
N LEU A 44 -0.39 -2.29 0.27
CA LEU A 44 -1.71 -1.74 -0.06
C LEU A 44 -1.77 -1.20 -1.49
N LEU A 45 -0.76 -0.42 -1.90
CA LEU A 45 -0.67 0.13 -3.24
C LEU A 45 -0.51 -0.96 -4.30
N LEU A 46 0.24 -2.03 -4.01
CA LEU A 46 0.32 -3.19 -4.90
C LEU A 46 -1.05 -3.82 -5.11
N HIS A 47 -1.81 -4.07 -4.03
CA HIS A 47 -3.16 -4.61 -4.13
C HIS A 47 -4.08 -3.71 -4.95
N GLY A 48 -4.07 -2.41 -4.69
CA GLY A 48 -4.84 -1.44 -5.46
C GLY A 48 -4.47 -1.45 -6.94
N TRP A 49 -3.17 -1.47 -7.25
CA TRP A 49 -2.69 -1.52 -8.63
C TRP A 49 -3.13 -2.79 -9.35
N LEU A 50 -2.98 -3.96 -8.73
CA LEU A 50 -3.44 -5.24 -9.30
C LEU A 50 -4.96 -5.21 -9.52
N TYR A 51 -5.72 -4.70 -8.55
CA TYR A 51 -7.17 -4.59 -8.63
C TYR A 51 -7.64 -3.77 -9.84
N CYS A 52 -6.96 -2.67 -10.13
CA CYS A 52 -7.23 -1.82 -11.30
C CYS A 52 -6.98 -2.54 -12.63
N HIS A 53 -6.13 -3.57 -12.63
CA HIS A 53 -5.86 -4.42 -13.79
C HIS A 53 -6.72 -5.69 -13.80
N GLY A 54 -7.72 -5.80 -12.92
CA GLY A 54 -8.57 -6.99 -12.80
C GLY A 54 -7.85 -8.20 -12.23
N LEU A 55 -6.75 -7.98 -11.51
CA LEU A 55 -5.89 -9.02 -10.94
C LEU A 55 -5.86 -8.95 -9.41
N GLN A 56 -5.50 -10.06 -8.79
CA GLN A 56 -5.18 -10.13 -7.37
C GLN A 56 -4.02 -11.08 -7.12
N ALA A 57 -3.28 -10.83 -6.05
CA ALA A 57 -2.25 -11.73 -5.58
C ALA A 57 -2.87 -12.97 -4.92
N ARG A 58 -2.34 -14.14 -5.26
CA ARG A 58 -2.59 -15.39 -4.54
C ARG A 58 -1.90 -15.33 -3.19
N ARG A 59 -2.64 -15.67 -2.14
CA ARG A 59 -2.20 -15.53 -0.74
C ARG A 59 -0.90 -16.29 -0.45
N GLU A 60 -0.79 -17.51 -0.93
CA GLU A 60 0.39 -18.37 -0.71
C GLU A 60 1.67 -17.75 -1.28
N ALA A 61 1.59 -17.15 -2.47
CA ALA A 61 2.72 -16.50 -3.12
C ALA A 61 3.10 -15.15 -2.49
N LEU A 62 2.13 -14.48 -1.85
CA LEU A 62 2.33 -13.18 -1.22
C LEU A 62 3.09 -13.32 0.11
N ALA A 63 2.83 -14.39 0.87
CA ALA A 63 3.38 -14.57 2.22
C ALA A 63 4.92 -14.49 2.27
N ASP A 64 5.61 -15.05 1.27
CA ASP A 64 7.08 -15.06 1.24
C ASP A 64 7.65 -13.67 0.95
N ILE A 65 7.11 -13.00 -0.07
CA ILE A 65 7.57 -11.66 -0.45
C ILE A 65 7.22 -10.64 0.63
N SER A 66 6.04 -10.71 1.25
CA SER A 66 5.64 -9.80 2.34
C SER A 66 6.62 -9.85 3.52
N ARG A 67 7.19 -11.02 3.87
CA ARG A 67 8.23 -11.11 4.91
C ARG A 67 9.50 -10.35 4.53
N GLU A 68 9.95 -10.48 3.28
CA GLU A 68 11.11 -9.72 2.80
C GLU A 68 10.85 -8.21 2.76
N ARG A 69 9.61 -7.81 2.45
CA ARG A 69 9.21 -6.41 2.42
C ARG A 69 9.07 -5.81 3.81
N ALA A 70 8.51 -6.56 4.76
CA ALA A 70 8.50 -6.19 6.18
C ALA A 70 9.93 -5.99 6.72
N HIS A 71 10.88 -6.85 6.33
CA HIS A 71 12.29 -6.65 6.69
C HIS A 71 12.85 -5.34 6.11
N TRP A 72 12.57 -5.03 4.84
CA TRP A 72 12.97 -3.75 4.24
C TRP A 72 12.35 -2.54 4.95
N GLN A 73 11.07 -2.62 5.29
CA GLN A 73 10.36 -1.58 6.03
C GLN A 73 11.04 -1.31 7.37
N GLY A 74 11.29 -2.34 8.18
CA GLY A 74 11.91 -2.21 9.50
C GLY A 74 13.37 -1.74 9.46
N GLN A 75 14.12 -2.06 8.39
CA GLN A 75 15.52 -1.66 8.26
C GLN A 75 15.71 -0.25 7.72
N PHE A 76 14.82 0.22 6.83
CA PHE A 76 15.03 1.47 6.09
C PHE A 76 13.88 2.45 6.26
N THR A 77 12.65 2.05 5.94
CA THR A 77 11.51 2.97 5.91
C THR A 77 11.15 3.47 7.32
N GLU A 78 11.00 2.57 8.29
CA GLU A 78 10.64 2.91 9.67
C GLU A 78 11.68 3.80 10.36
N PRO A 79 12.99 3.49 10.31
CA PRO A 79 14.01 4.38 10.89
C PRO A 79 13.98 5.79 10.29
N LEU A 80 13.85 5.92 8.97
CA LEU A 80 13.76 7.22 8.30
C LEU A 80 12.50 7.99 8.72
N ARG A 81 11.36 7.30 8.77
CA ARG A 81 10.09 7.86 9.20
C ARG A 81 10.13 8.32 10.65
N HIS A 82 10.73 7.52 11.53
CA HIS A 82 10.94 7.85 12.94
C HIS A 82 11.77 9.13 13.09
N LEU A 83 12.93 9.19 12.44
CA LEU A 83 13.80 10.39 12.46
C LEU A 83 13.07 11.63 11.92
N ARG A 84 12.29 11.50 10.85
CA ARG A 84 11.49 12.61 10.31
C ARG A 84 10.41 13.09 11.29
N ARG A 85 9.77 12.17 12.02
CA ARG A 85 8.73 12.47 13.02
C ARG A 85 9.33 13.17 14.24
N GLU A 86 10.45 12.68 14.76
CA GLU A 86 11.23 13.27 15.87
C GLU A 86 11.59 14.75 15.61
N LEU A 87 12.08 15.04 14.40
CA LEU A 87 12.51 16.40 14.04
C LEU A 87 11.36 17.38 13.81
N LYS A 88 10.09 16.92 13.76
CA LYS A 88 8.94 17.77 13.36
C LYS A 88 8.77 19.01 14.23
N ARG A 89 8.92 18.89 15.55
CA ARG A 89 8.75 20.03 16.48
C ARG A 89 9.87 21.06 16.32
N GLN A 90 11.11 20.60 16.27
CA GLN A 90 12.29 21.47 16.16
C GLN A 90 12.36 22.16 14.79
N ALA A 91 11.97 21.47 13.72
CA ALA A 91 11.88 22.03 12.37
C ALA A 91 10.90 23.21 12.25
N ALA A 92 9.94 23.37 13.17
CA ALA A 92 9.03 24.51 13.17
C ALA A 92 9.71 25.81 13.62
N GLU A 93 10.84 25.70 14.33
CA GLU A 93 11.55 26.81 14.97
C GLU A 93 12.94 27.03 14.37
N ASP A 94 13.49 26.06 13.63
CA ASP A 94 14.84 26.09 13.05
C ASP A 94 14.84 25.62 11.58
N GLU A 95 15.24 26.53 10.68
CA GLU A 95 15.29 26.30 9.23
C GLU A 95 16.33 25.25 8.81
N ALA A 96 17.47 25.15 9.50
CA ALA A 96 18.48 24.14 9.22
C ALA A 96 17.96 22.74 9.57
N ILE A 97 17.20 22.63 10.67
CA ILE A 97 16.54 21.38 11.06
C ILE A 97 15.41 21.03 10.09
N ASP A 98 14.65 22.01 9.58
CA ASP A 98 13.64 21.75 8.55
C ASP A 98 14.27 21.24 7.24
N ALA A 99 15.40 21.82 6.81
CA ALA A 99 16.15 21.33 5.65
C ALA A 99 16.64 19.88 5.83
N LEU A 100 17.16 19.53 7.01
CA LEU A 100 17.52 18.16 7.35
C LEU A 100 16.30 17.22 7.30
N ARG A 101 15.18 17.64 7.90
CA ARG A 101 13.94 16.87 7.92
C ARG A 101 13.39 16.62 6.51
N LYS A 102 13.47 17.61 5.61
CA LYS A 102 13.10 17.47 4.18
C LYS A 102 14.02 16.48 3.45
N THR A 103 15.31 16.47 3.78
CA THR A 103 16.26 15.50 3.24
C THR A 103 15.91 14.08 3.67
N ILE A 104 15.60 13.88 4.96
CA ILE A 104 15.15 12.58 5.48
C ILE A 104 13.83 12.15 4.82
N LYS A 105 12.86 13.06 4.65
CA LYS A 105 11.63 12.79 3.90
C LYS A 105 11.92 12.31 2.47
N THR A 106 12.91 12.92 1.81
CA THR A 106 13.32 12.51 0.46
C THR A 106 13.91 11.10 0.46
N ALA A 107 14.75 10.77 1.45
CA ALA A 107 15.30 9.43 1.61
C ALA A 107 14.21 8.38 1.92
N GLU A 108 13.23 8.70 2.77
CA GLU A 108 12.08 7.84 3.07
C GLU A 108 11.29 7.53 1.79
N LEU A 109 10.94 8.54 1.00
CA LEU A 109 10.24 8.37 -0.27
C LEU A 109 11.05 7.54 -1.29
N GLN A 110 12.38 7.68 -1.29
CA GLN A 110 13.25 6.85 -2.11
C GLN A 110 13.23 5.39 -1.65
N ALA A 111 13.27 5.13 -0.35
CA ALA A 111 13.17 3.77 0.20
C ALA A 111 11.82 3.12 -0.15
N GLU A 112 10.72 3.86 -0.06
CA GLU A 112 9.37 3.41 -0.46
C GLU A 112 9.30 3.15 -1.97
N ARG A 113 9.89 4.02 -2.80
CA ARG A 113 9.96 3.82 -4.26
C ARG A 113 10.72 2.54 -4.62
N VAL A 114 11.85 2.26 -3.98
CA VAL A 114 12.58 1.01 -4.19
C VAL A 114 11.73 -0.20 -3.79
N ASN A 115 10.98 -0.09 -2.69
CA ASN A 115 10.09 -1.16 -2.26
C ASN A 115 8.98 -1.42 -3.28
N LEU A 116 8.31 -0.38 -3.78
CA LEU A 116 7.30 -0.47 -4.83
C LEU A 116 7.87 -1.05 -6.13
N GLN A 117 9.10 -0.70 -6.51
CA GLN A 117 9.74 -1.31 -7.69
C GLN A 117 9.93 -2.82 -7.53
N ARG A 118 10.32 -3.29 -6.34
CA ARG A 118 10.46 -4.73 -6.07
C ARG A 118 9.13 -5.45 -6.05
N TRP A 119 8.08 -4.82 -5.49
CA TRP A 119 6.72 -5.32 -5.57
C TRP A 119 6.25 -5.47 -7.03
N GLN A 120 6.50 -4.46 -7.86
CA GLN A 120 6.17 -4.52 -9.28
C GLN A 120 6.94 -5.65 -10.00
N GLN A 121 8.24 -5.79 -9.73
CA GLN A 121 9.06 -6.86 -10.31
C GLN A 121 8.54 -8.24 -9.92
N TRP A 122 8.18 -8.44 -8.66
CA TRP A 122 7.56 -9.68 -8.18
C TRP A 122 6.25 -9.99 -8.93
N ALA A 123 5.39 -8.98 -9.12
CA ALA A 123 4.13 -9.16 -9.84
C ALA A 123 4.36 -9.46 -11.34
N GLN A 124 5.33 -8.81 -11.97
CA GLN A 124 5.63 -8.92 -13.40
C GLN A 124 6.54 -10.10 -13.77
N ALA A 125 7.17 -10.77 -12.80
CA ALA A 125 8.11 -11.84 -13.09
C ALA A 125 7.45 -12.94 -13.95
N PRO A 126 8.13 -13.44 -15.00
CA PRO A 126 7.52 -14.38 -15.94
C PRO A 126 7.38 -15.79 -15.36
N GLU A 127 8.34 -16.21 -14.54
CA GLU A 127 8.25 -17.49 -13.84
C GLU A 127 7.05 -17.52 -12.90
N HIS A 128 6.31 -18.63 -12.85
CA HIS A 128 5.24 -18.85 -11.87
C HIS A 128 4.14 -17.77 -11.82
N ALA A 129 3.96 -16.96 -12.86
CA ALA A 129 2.97 -15.88 -12.87
C ALA A 129 1.55 -16.37 -12.54
N SER A 130 1.15 -17.54 -13.07
CA SER A 130 -0.15 -18.18 -12.76
C SER A 130 -0.27 -18.69 -11.33
N GLN A 131 0.85 -18.86 -10.63
CA GLN A 131 0.91 -19.26 -9.21
C GLN A 131 0.96 -18.05 -8.28
N ARG A 132 1.28 -16.86 -8.80
CA ARG A 132 1.31 -15.61 -8.02
C ARG A 132 0.07 -14.76 -8.17
N LEU A 133 -0.50 -14.70 -9.37
CA LEU A 133 -1.63 -13.84 -9.69
C LEU A 133 -2.82 -14.69 -10.15
N GLU A 134 -4.00 -14.16 -9.91
CA GLU A 134 -5.26 -14.66 -10.44
C GLU A 134 -6.18 -13.50 -10.79
N GLU A 135 -7.14 -13.73 -11.68
CA GLU A 135 -8.14 -12.73 -12.03
C GLU A 135 -9.05 -12.48 -10.82
N VAL A 136 -9.44 -11.22 -10.63
CA VAL A 136 -10.48 -10.87 -9.68
C VAL A 136 -11.79 -11.42 -10.24
N VAL A 137 -12.25 -12.55 -9.69
CA VAL A 137 -13.62 -13.03 -9.93
C VAL A 137 -14.55 -11.97 -9.36
N ALA A 138 -15.11 -11.14 -10.24
CA ALA A 138 -16.05 -10.09 -9.86
C ALA A 138 -17.37 -10.71 -9.38
N SER A 139 -17.39 -11.21 -8.15
CA SER A 139 -18.61 -11.65 -7.48
C SER A 139 -18.90 -10.70 -6.32
N GLN A 140 -19.68 -9.65 -6.60
CA GLN A 140 -20.62 -8.97 -5.67
C GLN A 140 -20.11 -8.54 -4.27
N GLN A 141 -18.80 -8.49 -4.04
CA GLN A 141 -18.25 -8.07 -2.75
C GLN A 141 -17.95 -6.58 -2.75
N ASP A 142 -18.29 -5.94 -1.65
CA ASP A 142 -17.91 -4.57 -1.32
C ASP A 142 -16.38 -4.41 -1.44
N GLY A 143 -15.91 -3.37 -2.16
CA GLY A 143 -14.49 -3.12 -2.36
C GLY A 143 -13.73 -2.95 -1.04
N SER A 144 -14.39 -2.47 0.02
CA SER A 144 -13.82 -2.32 1.36
C SER A 144 -13.56 -3.68 2.01
N ILE A 145 -14.52 -4.61 1.91
CA ILE A 145 -14.41 -5.99 2.37
C ILE A 145 -13.31 -6.73 1.60
N TRP A 146 -13.25 -6.51 0.28
CA TRP A 146 -12.18 -7.09 -0.54
C TRP A 146 -10.80 -6.60 -0.09
N LEU A 147 -10.63 -5.28 0.09
CA LEU A 147 -9.35 -4.69 0.50
C LEU A 147 -8.95 -5.13 1.91
N GLN A 148 -9.92 -5.18 2.83
CA GLN A 148 -9.71 -5.70 4.18
C GLN A 148 -9.17 -7.14 4.15
N ASN A 149 -9.81 -8.03 3.38
CA ASN A 149 -9.38 -9.43 3.24
C ASN A 149 -8.01 -9.60 2.60
N ARG A 150 -7.50 -8.58 1.88
CA ARG A 150 -6.16 -8.59 1.30
C ARG A 150 -5.10 -8.11 2.29
N LEU A 151 -5.38 -7.01 2.99
CA LEU A 151 -4.43 -6.41 3.93
C LEU A 151 -4.28 -7.20 5.24
N PHE A 152 -5.32 -7.89 5.66
CA PHE A 152 -5.34 -8.61 6.94
C PHE A 152 -5.41 -10.12 6.69
N LEU A 153 -4.24 -10.76 6.52
CA LEU A 153 -4.10 -12.18 6.19
C LEU A 153 -4.45 -13.13 7.35
N ALA A 154 -4.23 -12.69 8.58
CA ALA A 154 -4.61 -13.37 9.82
C ALA A 154 -5.39 -12.35 10.65
N ASP A 155 -6.35 -12.82 11.45
CA ASP A 155 -7.17 -12.02 12.36
C ASP A 155 -6.41 -10.76 12.79
N VAL A 156 -6.93 -9.59 12.41
CA VAL A 156 -6.48 -8.33 12.99
C VAL A 156 -6.45 -8.57 14.48
N ASP A 157 -5.25 -8.55 15.06
CA ASP A 157 -4.99 -9.03 16.42
C ASP A 157 -6.09 -8.46 17.31
N SER A 158 -7.05 -9.31 17.70
CA SER A 158 -8.38 -8.85 18.16
C SER A 158 -8.26 -7.99 19.42
N ALA A 159 -7.09 -8.04 20.07
CA ALA A 159 -6.64 -7.17 21.14
C ALA A 159 -6.57 -5.68 20.76
N SER A 160 -6.08 -5.31 19.57
CA SER A 160 -5.87 -3.92 19.15
C SER A 160 -7.15 -3.21 18.69
N LEU A 161 -8.17 -3.99 18.30
CA LEU A 161 -9.47 -3.47 17.85
C LEU A 161 -10.49 -3.28 18.99
N HIS A 162 -10.13 -3.29 20.27
CA HIS A 162 -11.14 -3.16 21.35
C HIS A 162 -11.80 -1.77 21.39
N ASP A 163 -11.10 -0.72 20.93
CA ASP A 163 -11.67 0.64 20.84
C ASP A 163 -12.58 0.76 19.61
N SER A 164 -13.87 1.04 19.84
CA SER A 164 -14.85 1.22 18.76
C SER A 164 -14.46 2.33 17.80
N ARG A 165 -13.83 3.40 18.30
CA ARG A 165 -13.44 4.54 17.46
C ARG A 165 -12.34 4.18 16.47
N VAL A 166 -11.35 3.40 16.92
CA VAL A 166 -10.26 2.93 16.05
C VAL A 166 -10.80 2.02 14.95
N ARG A 167 -11.77 1.14 15.28
CA ARG A 167 -12.44 0.31 14.28
C ARG A 167 -13.19 1.14 13.25
N ASP A 168 -13.92 2.16 13.70
CA ASP A 168 -14.68 3.04 12.80
C ASP A 168 -13.75 3.84 11.87
N ASP A 169 -12.62 4.33 12.39
CA ASP A 169 -11.61 5.05 11.62
C ASP A 169 -10.95 4.14 10.56
N ILE A 170 -10.63 2.88 10.91
CA ILE A 170 -10.11 1.87 9.97
C ILE A 170 -11.16 1.57 8.90
N ALA A 171 -12.42 1.35 9.28
CA ALA A 171 -13.50 1.05 8.33
C ALA A 171 -13.72 2.21 7.35
N ALA A 172 -13.77 3.45 7.85
CA ALA A 172 -13.89 4.64 7.02
C ALA A 172 -12.70 4.82 6.06
N ALA A 173 -11.48 4.50 6.53
CA ALA A 173 -10.29 4.53 5.68
C ALA A 173 -10.36 3.49 4.57
N LEU A 174 -10.74 2.24 4.88
CA LEU A 174 -10.92 1.18 3.88
C LEU A 174 -12.00 1.54 2.85
N GLU A 175 -13.13 2.08 3.29
CA GLU A 175 -14.21 2.55 2.43
C GLU A 175 -13.75 3.67 1.48
N CYS A 176 -13.00 4.64 2.02
CA CYS A 176 -12.43 5.71 1.23
C CYS A 176 -11.55 5.16 0.10
N LEU A 177 -10.64 4.24 0.42
CA LEU A 177 -9.72 3.64 -0.56
C LEU A 177 -10.46 2.77 -1.58
N ALA A 178 -11.37 1.91 -1.12
CA ALA A 178 -12.18 1.04 -1.96
C ALA A 178 -12.97 1.85 -2.98
N SER A 179 -13.65 2.90 -2.54
CA SER A 179 -14.39 3.78 -3.43
C SER A 179 -13.50 4.33 -4.55
N ARG A 180 -12.23 4.70 -4.28
CA ARG A 180 -11.28 5.19 -5.30
C ARG A 180 -10.78 4.10 -6.23
N LEU A 181 -10.59 2.90 -5.72
CA LEU A 181 -10.17 1.74 -6.53
C LEU A 181 -11.27 1.31 -7.50
N ASP A 182 -12.54 1.36 -7.11
CA ASP A 182 -13.65 0.98 -8.00
C ASP A 182 -13.79 1.89 -9.21
N HIS A 183 -13.46 3.19 -9.07
CA HIS A 183 -13.44 4.11 -10.21
C HIS A 183 -12.34 3.77 -11.23
N CYS A 184 -11.33 2.99 -10.85
CA CYS A 184 -10.26 2.58 -11.76
C CYS A 184 -10.65 1.40 -12.67
N LYS A 185 -11.71 0.65 -12.34
CA LYS A 185 -12.24 -0.44 -13.18
C LYS A 185 -13.08 0.03 -14.37
N SER A 186 -13.54 1.29 -14.35
CA SER A 186 -14.33 1.84 -15.46
C SER A 186 -13.41 2.17 -16.65
N PRO A 187 -13.57 1.50 -17.81
CA PRO A 187 -12.85 1.90 -19.00
C PRO A 187 -13.33 3.31 -19.40
N ARG A 188 -12.37 4.19 -19.71
CA ARG A 188 -12.65 5.34 -20.59
C ARG A 188 -12.71 4.86 -22.03
#